data_AF-A0A2V8E515-F1
#
_entry.id   AF-A0A2V8E515-F1
#
_cell.length_a   1.000
_cell.length_b   1.000
_cell.length_c   1.000
_cell.angle_alpha   90.00
_cell.angle_beta   90.00
_cell.angle_gamma   90.00
#
_symmetry.space_group_name_H-M   'P 1'
#
loop_
_entity.id
_entity.type
_entity.pdbx_description
1 polymer ?
#
loop_
_entity_poly.entity_id
_entity_poly.type
_entity_poly.pdbx_seq_one_letter_code
_entity_poly.pdbx_strand_id
1 'polypeptide(L)'
;MSPRNRVTFDTVREIGRQLPGVEAGTAYGSPMLRVNGRIFTGIAVNRQAEPDSLMVYVADFEQRDMLLEEDPDTYYVKPHYERAPVVLVRLSRVTR
;
A
#
# COMPACT_ATOMS: atom_id res chain seq x y z
N MET A 1 -23.25 13.98 -10.50
CA MET A 1 -21.80 13.96 -10.18
C MET A 1 -21.31 12.54 -10.40
N SER A 2 -20.68 12.25 -11.53
CA SER A 2 -20.13 10.91 -11.80
C SER A 2 -18.94 10.65 -10.87
N PRO A 3 -18.81 9.47 -10.24
CA PRO A 3 -17.66 9.18 -9.40
C PRO A 3 -16.42 9.06 -10.30
N ARG A 4 -15.58 10.09 -10.33
CA ARG A 4 -14.32 10.05 -11.08
C ARG A 4 -13.37 9.13 -10.33
N ASN A 5 -13.10 7.97 -10.94
CA ASN A 5 -11.79 7.32 -10.95
C ASN A 5 -11.09 7.11 -9.59
N ARG A 6 -11.77 6.50 -8.61
CA ARG A 6 -11.14 6.13 -7.33
C ARG A 6 -10.26 4.90 -7.54
N VAL A 7 -8.95 5.03 -7.26
CA VAL A 7 -8.04 3.88 -7.23
C VAL A 7 -8.48 2.93 -6.11
N THR A 8 -8.60 1.65 -6.44
CA THR A 8 -8.92 0.57 -5.48
C THR A 8 -7.81 -0.47 -5.47
N PHE A 9 -7.88 -1.44 -4.56
CA PHE A 9 -6.96 -2.57 -4.58
C PHE A 9 -7.01 -3.37 -5.88
N ASP A 10 -8.14 -3.40 -6.59
CA ASP A 10 -8.21 -4.08 -7.89
C ASP A 10 -7.30 -3.42 -8.92
N THR A 11 -7.19 -2.09 -8.92
CA THR A 11 -6.24 -1.35 -9.75
C THR A 11 -4.80 -1.68 -9.37
N VAL A 12 -4.49 -1.71 -8.07
CA VAL A 12 -3.16 -2.09 -7.56
C VAL A 12 -2.80 -3.52 -7.96
N ARG A 13 -3.74 -4.45 -7.84
CA ARG A 13 -3.57 -5.86 -8.22
C ARG A 13 -3.32 -6.02 -9.72
N GLU A 14 -4.05 -5.28 -10.54
CA GLU A 14 -3.88 -5.29 -12.00
C GLU A 14 -2.47 -4.83 -12.39
N ILE A 15 -2.02 -3.71 -11.85
CA ILE A 15 -0.67 -3.16 -12.11
C ILE A 15 0.40 -4.11 -11.56
N GLY A 16 0.27 -4.54 -10.30
CA GLY A 16 1.27 -5.38 -9.65
C GLY A 16 1.46 -6.72 -10.34
N ARG A 17 0.40 -7.32 -10.91
CA ARG A 17 0.50 -8.57 -11.68
C ARG A 17 1.27 -8.44 -13.00
N GLN A 18 1.53 -7.23 -13.47
CA GLN A 18 2.40 -7.00 -14.64
C GLN A 18 3.89 -7.12 -14.28
N LEU A 19 4.23 -7.07 -12.98
CA LEU A 19 5.61 -7.23 -12.52
C LEU A 19 6.02 -8.72 -12.52
N PRO A 20 7.23 -9.07 -12.98
CA PRO A 20 7.70 -10.45 -13.00
C PRO A 20 7.70 -11.10 -11.61
N GLY A 21 7.13 -12.31 -11.53
CA GLY A 21 7.11 -13.11 -10.30
C GLY A 21 6.15 -12.60 -9.23
N VAL A 22 5.25 -11.65 -9.55
CA VAL A 22 4.21 -11.19 -8.62
C VAL A 22 2.99 -12.10 -8.66
N GLU A 23 2.59 -12.55 -7.47
CA GLU A 23 1.38 -13.34 -7.24
C GLU A 23 0.40 -12.57 -6.36
N ALA A 24 -0.88 -12.63 -6.71
CA ALA A 24 -1.94 -12.12 -5.84
C ALA A 24 -2.49 -13.25 -4.96
N GLY A 25 -2.68 -12.97 -3.68
CA GLY A 25 -3.24 -13.91 -2.73
C GLY A 25 -3.81 -13.20 -1.51
N THR A 26 -3.87 -13.93 -0.40
CA THR A 26 -4.40 -13.41 0.86
C THR A 26 -3.40 -13.59 2.01
N ALA A 27 -3.37 -12.64 2.93
CA ALA A 27 -2.70 -12.77 4.23
C ALA A 27 -3.56 -12.08 5.30
N TYR A 28 -3.65 -12.68 6.48
CA TYR A 28 -4.44 -12.13 7.59
C TYR A 28 -5.90 -11.80 7.20
N GLY A 29 -6.50 -12.60 6.30
CA GLY A 29 -7.86 -12.40 5.80
C GLY A 29 -8.03 -11.26 4.77
N SER A 30 -6.95 -10.64 4.31
CA SER A 30 -6.96 -9.47 3.43
C SER A 30 -6.19 -9.71 2.13
N PRO A 31 -6.58 -9.08 1.00
CA PRO A 31 -5.89 -9.27 -0.27
C PRO A 31 -4.49 -8.60 -0.27
N MET A 32 -3.52 -9.33 -0.81
CA MET A 32 -2.09 -8.99 -0.77
C MET A 32 -1.42 -9.39 -2.10
N LEU A 33 -0.32 -8.72 -2.41
CA LEU A 33 0.61 -9.09 -3.48
C LEU A 33 1.94 -9.57 -2.88
N ARG A 34 2.48 -10.62 -3.48
CA ARG A 34 3.76 -11.22 -3.11
C ARG A 34 4.69 -11.31 -4.30
N VAL A 35 5.97 -11.20 -4.07
CA VAL A 35 7.02 -11.56 -5.03
C VAL A 35 7.96 -12.55 -4.36
N ASN A 36 8.24 -13.69 -5.01
CA ASN A 36 9.09 -14.75 -4.45
C ASN A 36 8.69 -15.15 -3.01
N GLY A 37 7.38 -15.29 -2.76
CA GLY A 37 6.83 -15.65 -1.44
C GLY A 37 6.82 -14.53 -0.39
N ARG A 38 7.34 -13.34 -0.68
CA ARG A 38 7.38 -12.20 0.25
C ARG A 38 6.31 -11.17 -0.09
N ILE A 39 5.54 -10.72 0.91
CA ILE A 39 4.56 -9.65 0.75
C ILE A 39 5.29 -8.33 0.53
N PHE A 40 4.91 -7.56 -0.48
CA PHE A 40 5.42 -6.20 -0.70
C PHE A 40 4.31 -5.14 -0.67
N THR A 41 3.04 -5.53 -0.91
CA THR A 41 1.91 -4.62 -0.73
C THR A 41 0.60 -5.36 -0.49
N GLY A 42 -0.37 -4.69 0.13
CA GLY A 42 -1.74 -5.18 0.28
C GLY A 42 -2.58 -4.25 1.13
N ILE A 43 -3.88 -4.56 1.29
CA ILE A 43 -4.75 -3.75 2.14
C ILE A 43 -4.29 -3.85 3.59
N ALA A 44 -4.05 -2.69 4.22
CA ALA A 44 -3.62 -2.60 5.61
C ALA A 44 -4.69 -3.16 6.54
N VAL A 45 -4.34 -4.21 7.30
CA VAL A 45 -5.27 -4.91 8.21
C VAL A 45 -5.19 -4.44 9.65
N ASN A 46 -4.15 -3.68 10.02
CA ASN A 46 -4.01 -3.20 11.38
C ASN A 46 -5.04 -2.11 11.66
N ARG A 47 -5.75 -2.21 12.78
CA ARG A 47 -6.76 -1.24 13.24
C ARG A 47 -6.31 0.22 13.36
N GLN A 48 -5.00 0.47 13.42
CA GLN A 48 -4.47 1.84 13.45
C GLN A 48 -4.47 2.50 12.07
N ALA A 49 -4.50 1.70 10.99
CA ALA A 49 -4.59 2.21 9.63
C ALA A 49 -6.00 2.75 9.36
N GLU A 50 -6.06 3.82 8.58
CA GLU A 50 -7.32 4.37 8.08
C GLU A 50 -7.98 3.39 7.10
N PRO A 51 -9.31 3.43 6.95
CA PRO A 51 -10.02 2.61 5.97
C PRO A 51 -9.44 2.76 4.55
N ASP A 52 -9.47 1.68 3.78
CA ASP A 52 -8.99 1.62 2.39
C ASP A 52 -7.52 2.05 2.20
N SER A 53 -6.70 1.90 3.24
CA SER A 53 -5.26 2.17 3.15
C SER A 53 -4.49 0.98 2.58
N LEU A 54 -3.58 1.28 1.67
CA LEU A 54 -2.64 0.31 1.14
C LEU A 54 -1.36 0.34 1.98
N MET A 55 -0.93 -0.84 2.44
CA MET A 55 0.39 -1.02 3.01
C MET A 55 1.38 -1.28 1.87
N VAL A 56 2.50 -0.56 1.83
CA VAL A 56 3.55 -0.71 0.82
C VAL A 56 4.91 -0.79 1.50
N TYR A 57 5.66 -1.85 1.22
CA TYR A 57 7.08 -1.91 1.54
C TYR A 57 7.85 -1.04 0.54
N VAL A 58 8.63 -0.10 1.07
CA VAL A 58 9.58 0.72 0.31
C VAL A 58 11.00 0.18 0.50
N ALA A 59 11.99 0.74 -0.20
CA ALA A 59 13.37 0.22 -0.18
C ALA A 59 13.99 0.28 1.23
N ASP A 60 13.83 1.40 1.92
CA ASP A 60 14.44 1.67 3.22
C ASP A 60 13.68 2.77 4.00
N PHE A 61 14.20 3.11 5.18
CA PHE A 61 13.64 4.15 6.03
C PHE A 61 13.81 5.56 5.44
N GLU A 62 14.89 5.81 4.70
CA GLU A 62 15.13 7.11 4.06
C GLU A 62 14.07 7.40 3.00
N GLN A 63 13.80 6.45 2.11
CA GLN A 63 12.73 6.56 1.13
C GLN A 63 11.35 6.69 1.79
N ARG A 64 11.11 5.98 2.90
CA ARG A 64 9.86 6.13 3.66
C ARG A 64 9.71 7.57 4.14
N ASP A 65 10.74 8.10 4.80
CA ASP A 65 10.68 9.42 5.42
C ASP A 65 10.57 10.52 4.35
N MET A 66 11.25 10.38 3.21
CA MET A 66 11.06 11.27 2.05
C MET A 66 9.61 11.33 1.57
N LEU A 67 8.93 10.19 1.41
CA LEU A 67 7.52 10.15 0.98
C LEU A 67 6.60 10.81 2.01
N LEU A 68 6.86 10.60 3.31
CA LEU A 68 6.10 11.21 4.39
C LEU A 68 6.27 12.74 4.43
N GLU A 69 7.46 13.24 4.10
CA GLU A 69 7.75 14.67 4.01
C GLU A 69 7.16 15.32 2.76
N GLU A 70 7.25 14.63 1.60
CA GLU A 70 6.81 15.16 0.31
C GLU A 70 5.28 15.28 0.22
N ASP A 71 4.55 14.25 0.67
CA ASP A 71 3.09 14.24 0.61
C ASP A 71 2.47 13.50 1.83
N PRO A 72 2.43 14.15 3.01
CA PRO A 72 1.83 13.57 4.23
C PRO A 72 0.30 13.36 4.13
N ASP A 73 -0.31 13.99 3.14
CA ASP A 73 -1.73 13.88 2.84
C ASP A 73 -2.05 12.53 2.17
N THR A 74 -1.13 12.02 1.35
CA THR A 74 -1.24 10.70 0.71
C THR A 74 -0.56 9.61 1.54
N TYR A 75 0.61 9.90 2.09
CA TYR A 75 1.47 8.95 2.78
C TYR A 75 1.46 9.18 4.29
N TYR A 76 1.39 8.10 5.06
CA TYR A 76 1.47 8.20 6.50
C TYR A 76 2.03 6.92 7.12
N VAL A 77 2.37 6.98 8.40
CA VAL A 77 2.77 5.82 9.19
C VAL A 77 2.01 5.82 10.52
N LYS A 78 1.85 4.64 11.12
CA LYS A 78 1.25 4.46 12.45
C LYS A 78 2.19 3.61 13.30
N PRO A 79 2.10 3.68 14.65
CA PRO A 79 3.02 2.99 15.55
C PRO A 79 3.30 1.52 15.23
N HIS A 80 2.31 0.76 14.74
CA HIS A 80 2.52 -0.62 14.31
C HIS A 80 3.55 -0.80 13.19
N TYR A 81 3.69 0.18 12.30
CA TYR A 81 4.50 0.13 11.09
C TYR A 81 5.86 0.84 11.22
N GLU A 82 6.10 1.59 12.30
CA GLU A 82 7.30 2.42 12.48
C GLU A 82 8.62 1.64 12.45
N ARG A 83 8.59 0.35 12.80
CA ARG A 83 9.77 -0.53 12.86
C ARG A 83 10.12 -1.20 11.53
N ALA A 84 9.41 -0.88 10.45
CA ALA A 84 9.67 -1.42 9.12
C ALA A 84 9.71 -0.29 8.08
N PRO A 85 10.41 -0.50 6.94
CA PRO A 85 10.36 0.42 5.80
C PRO A 85 9.03 0.26 5.07
N VAL A 86 7.95 0.64 5.75
CA VAL A 86 6.57 0.53 5.27
C VAL A 86 5.90 1.90 5.35
N VAL A 87 5.18 2.23 4.30
CA VAL A 87 4.28 3.39 4.24
C VAL A 87 2.84 2.92 4.10
N LEU A 88 1.92 3.65 4.74
CA LEU A 88 0.49 3.53 4.50
C LEU A 88 0.08 4.60 3.49
N VAL A 89 -0.64 4.18 2.45
CA VAL A 89 -1.07 5.02 1.34
C VAL A 89 -2.58 5.16 1.34
N ARG A 90 -3.09 6.38 1.36
CA ARG A 90 -4.51 6.66 1.20
C ARG A 90 -4.89 6.55 -0.28
N LEU A 91 -5.47 5.42 -0.69
CA LEU A 91 -5.86 5.20 -2.09
C LEU A 91 -6.85 6.25 -2.63
N SER A 92 -7.59 6.92 -1.75
CA SER A 92 -8.49 8.04 -2.11
C SER A 92 -7.78 9.30 -2.59
N ARG A 93 -6.46 9.43 -2.33
CA ARG A 93 -5.62 10.56 -2.76
C ARG A 93 -4.77 10.22 -3.99
N VAL A 94 -4.78 8.96 -4.43
CA VAL A 94 -3.97 8.48 -5.56
C VAL A 94 -4.83 8.41 -6.83
N THR A 95 -4.21 8.75 -7.96
CA THR A 95 -4.79 8.58 -9.29
C THR A 95 -4.03 7.51 -10.06
N ARG A 96 -4.68 6.86 -11.04
CA ARG A 96 -4.09 5.79 -11.85
C ARG A 96 -3.14 6.34 -12.91
#